data_AF-A0A9D9RTL4-F1
#
_entry.id   AF-A0A9D9RTL4-F1
#
_cell.length_a   1.000
_cell.length_b   1.000
_cell.length_c   1.000
_cell.angle_alpha   90.00
_cell.angle_beta   90.00
_cell.angle_gamma   90.00
#
_symmetry.space_group_name_H-M   'P 1'
#
loop_
_entity.id
_entity.type
_entity.pdbx_description
1 polymer ?
#
loop_
_entity_poly.entity_id
_entity_poly.type
_entity_poly.pdbx_seq_one_letter_code
_entity_poly.pdbx_strand_id
1 'polypeptide(L)'
;MKILFVADGRSPIALNWIRHFAGQGDEVYLASTFACNVDFPLKRLEITPVAFSSVKKAGDKPGGSSRTLGLRTVLRQWLGPLTIFRSARKLRALIREIKPDIIHALRVPYEGMLTAAALR
;
A
#
# COMPACT_ATOMS: atom_id res chain seq x y z
N MET A 1 6.33 -19.43 -6.58
CA MET A 1 5.95 -18.36 -7.54
C MET A 1 6.37 -17.01 -7.00
N LYS A 2 6.44 -15.99 -7.85
CA LYS A 2 6.68 -14.60 -7.44
C LYS A 2 5.35 -13.89 -7.21
N ILE A 3 5.06 -13.56 -5.95
CA ILE A 3 3.81 -12.90 -5.56
C ILE A 3 4.13 -11.50 -5.05
N LEU A 4 3.58 -10.47 -5.71
CA LEU A 4 3.66 -9.09 -5.25
C LEU A 4 2.36 -8.69 -4.56
N PHE A 5 2.41 -8.52 -3.24
CA PHE A 5 1.30 -7.95 -2.49
C PHE A 5 1.35 -6.43 -2.51
N VAL A 6 0.20 -5.79 -2.69
CA VAL A 6 0.02 -4.33 -2.53
C VAL A 6 -0.99 -4.11 -1.40
N ALA A 7 -0.53 -3.62 -0.26
CA ALA A 7 -1.30 -3.67 1.00
C ALA A 7 -0.94 -2.54 1.98
N ASP A 8 -1.81 -2.26 2.97
CA ASP A 8 -1.41 -1.53 4.18
C ASP A 8 -0.59 -2.47 5.08
N GLY A 9 0.74 -2.28 5.12
CA GLY A 9 1.65 -3.08 5.92
C GLY A 9 1.53 -2.89 7.44
N ARG A 10 0.64 -2.01 7.93
CA ARG A 10 0.29 -1.93 9.36
C ARG A 10 -0.92 -2.81 9.71
N SER A 11 -1.65 -3.31 8.71
CA SER A 11 -2.84 -4.12 8.93
C SER A 11 -2.44 -5.54 9.36
N PRO A 12 -2.76 -5.97 10.60
CA PRO A 12 -2.42 -7.32 11.04
C PRO A 12 -3.07 -8.41 10.18
N ILE A 13 -4.27 -8.15 9.65
CA ILE A 13 -4.98 -9.07 8.76
C ILE A 13 -4.20 -9.23 7.44
N ALA A 14 -3.73 -8.13 6.85
CA ALA A 14 -2.93 -8.18 5.64
C ALA A 14 -1.62 -8.94 5.87
N LEU A 15 -0.91 -8.60 6.95
CA LEU A 15 0.35 -9.24 7.31
C LEU A 15 0.20 -10.74 7.59
N ASN A 16 -0.85 -11.16 8.31
CA ASN A 16 -1.11 -12.58 8.57
C ASN A 16 -1.39 -13.36 7.28
N TRP A 17 -2.13 -12.77 6.34
CA TRP A 17 -2.37 -13.38 5.03
C TRP A 17 -1.08 -13.51 4.23
N ILE A 18 -0.26 -12.46 4.15
CA ILE A 18 1.01 -12.47 3.44
C ILE A 18 1.98 -13.48 4.06
N ARG A 19 2.04 -13.54 5.40
CA ARG A 19 2.89 -14.49 6.14
C ARG A 19 2.63 -15.94 5.74
N HIS A 20 1.38 -16.30 5.48
CA HIS A 20 1.01 -17.65 5.04
C HIS A 20 1.74 -18.05 3.75
N PHE A 21 1.77 -17.17 2.75
CA PHE A 21 2.46 -17.43 1.48
C PHE A 21 3.98 -17.35 1.62
N ALA A 22 4.48 -16.41 2.44
CA ALA A 22 5.90 -16.27 2.70
C ALA A 22 6.51 -17.54 3.35
N GLY A 23 5.72 -18.28 4.13
CA GLY A 23 6.15 -19.51 4.79
C GLY A 23 6.14 -20.77 3.90
N GLN A 24 5.50 -20.73 2.73
CA GLN A 24 5.30 -21.92 1.87
C GLN A 24 6.30 -22.06 0.72
N GLY A 25 7.36 -21.22 0.71
CA GLY A 25 8.42 -21.27 -0.30
C GLY A 25 8.19 -20.38 -1.52
N ASP A 26 7.11 -19.60 -1.54
CA ASP A 26 6.91 -18.57 -2.56
C ASP A 26 7.88 -17.39 -2.39
N GLU A 27 8.24 -16.77 -3.51
CA GLU A 27 8.99 -15.52 -3.53
C GLU A 27 8.02 -14.36 -3.30
N VAL A 28 7.86 -13.98 -2.04
CA VAL A 28 6.91 -12.95 -1.64
C VAL A 28 7.56 -11.57 -1.59
N TYR A 29 6.92 -10.62 -2.25
CA TYR A 29 7.27 -9.20 -2.29
C TYR A 29 6.10 -8.38 -1.74
N LEU A 30 6.40 -7.30 -1.02
CA LEU A 30 5.39 -6.41 -0.45
C LEU A 30 5.64 -4.97 -0.87
N ALA A 31 4.69 -4.39 -1.61
CA ALA A 31 4.56 -2.95 -1.79
C ALA A 31 3.58 -2.39 -0.73
N SER A 32 4.12 -1.85 0.36
CA SER A 32 3.30 -1.34 1.47
C SER A 32 2.91 0.12 1.28
N THR A 33 1.64 0.46 1.48
CA THR A 33 1.15 1.85 1.43
C THR A 33 1.51 2.68 2.67
N PHE A 34 1.98 2.02 3.74
CA PHE A 34 2.45 2.66 4.96
C PHE A 34 3.81 2.10 5.40
N ALA A 35 4.58 2.91 6.11
CA ALA A 35 5.79 2.43 6.75
C ALA A 35 5.43 1.32 7.76
N CYS A 36 6.12 0.19 7.65
CA CYS A 36 5.92 -0.98 8.49
C CYS A 36 7.22 -1.76 8.62
N ASN A 37 7.34 -2.48 9.73
CA ASN A 37 8.33 -3.54 9.88
C ASN A 37 7.57 -4.85 9.92
N VAL A 38 8.07 -5.86 9.22
CA VAL A 38 7.50 -7.21 9.20
C VAL A 38 8.48 -8.18 9.84
N ASP A 39 7.96 -9.21 10.47
CA ASP A 39 8.68 -10.24 11.23
C ASP A 39 8.71 -11.59 10.51
N PHE A 40 8.39 -11.62 9.21
CA PHE A 40 8.36 -12.81 8.38
C PHE A 40 9.19 -12.60 7.10
N PRO A 41 9.67 -13.67 6.45
CA PRO A 41 10.58 -13.54 5.32
C PRO A 41 9.89 -12.89 4.11
N LEU A 42 10.51 -11.84 3.59
CA LEU A 42 10.15 -11.20 2.32
C LEU A 42 11.38 -11.12 1.43
N LYS A 43 11.22 -11.30 0.12
CA LYS A 43 12.28 -11.03 -0.85
C LYS A 43 12.54 -9.53 -0.99
N ARG A 44 11.50 -8.71 -0.87
CA ARG A 44 11.59 -7.25 -0.86
C ARG A 44 10.38 -6.63 -0.18
N LEU A 45 10.64 -5.57 0.59
CA LEU A 45 9.64 -4.65 1.09
C LEU A 45 9.90 -3.27 0.49
N GLU A 46 8.89 -2.69 -0.13
CA GLU A 46 8.98 -1.34 -0.70
C GLU A 46 7.82 -0.46 -0.23
N ILE A 47 8.15 0.66 0.40
CA ILE A 47 7.13 1.62 0.87
C ILE A 47 6.66 2.48 -0.30
N THR A 48 5.43 2.30 -0.72
CA THR A 48 4.76 2.99 -1.83
C THR A 48 3.54 3.76 -1.30
N PRO A 49 3.76 4.91 -0.64
CA PRO A 49 2.71 5.62 0.06
C PRO A 49 1.64 6.16 -0.89
N VAL A 50 0.37 6.10 -0.50
CA VAL A 50 -0.77 6.60 -1.29
C VAL A 50 -1.70 7.43 -0.40
N ALA A 51 -2.50 8.35 -0.95
CA ALA A 51 -3.55 9.09 -0.25
C ALA A 51 -3.12 9.71 1.09
N PHE A 52 -1.97 10.38 1.12
CA PHE A 52 -1.38 11.02 2.31
C PHE A 52 -0.97 10.05 3.43
N SER A 53 -0.80 8.77 3.13
CA SER A 53 -0.32 7.76 4.09
C SER A 53 1.04 8.10 4.70
N SER A 54 1.85 8.92 4.01
CA SER A 54 3.12 9.45 4.51
C SER A 54 2.99 10.60 5.53
N VAL A 55 1.82 11.27 5.59
CA VAL A 55 1.61 12.44 6.45
C VAL A 55 1.18 12.01 7.87
N LYS A 56 0.60 10.82 8.02
CA LYS A 56 0.23 10.27 9.33
C LYS A 56 1.43 9.64 10.02
N LYS A 57 2.06 10.36 10.95
CA LYS A 57 2.99 9.77 11.92
C LYS A 57 2.25 8.88 12.92
N ALA A 58 2.90 7.82 13.38
CA ALA A 58 2.42 7.03 14.51
C ALA A 58 2.32 7.95 15.75
N GLY A 59 1.12 8.08 16.33
CA GLY A 59 0.85 8.90 17.51
C GLY A 59 -0.02 10.15 17.29
N ASP A 60 -0.41 10.45 16.05
CA ASP A 60 -1.26 11.61 15.78
C ASP A 60 -2.71 11.35 16.28
N LYS A 61 -3.12 12.04 17.34
CA LYS A 61 -4.47 11.92 17.91
C LYS A 61 -5.49 12.49 16.92
N PRO A 62 -6.67 11.88 16.74
CA PRO A 62 -7.73 12.46 15.92
C PRO A 62 -8.34 13.67 16.66
N GLY A 63 -7.67 14.81 16.62
CA GLY A 63 -8.13 16.08 17.15
C GLY A 63 -8.44 17.04 16.00
N GLY A 64 -9.68 17.05 15.53
CA GLY A 64 -10.11 17.97 14.48
C GLY A 64 -11.52 18.48 14.75
N SER A 65 -11.68 19.80 14.80
CA SER A 65 -12.98 20.45 14.91
C SER A 65 -13.93 19.96 13.80
N SER A 66 -15.16 19.59 14.17
CA SER A 66 -16.22 19.14 13.26
C SER A 66 -16.50 20.14 12.13
N ARG A 67 -16.25 21.43 12.38
CA ARG A 67 -16.36 22.51 11.37
C ARG A 67 -15.43 22.35 10.17
N THR A 68 -14.32 21.62 10.31
CA THR A 68 -13.34 21.40 9.22
C THR A 68 -13.56 20.07 8.48
N LEU A 69 -14.55 19.27 8.89
CA LEU A 69 -14.78 17.93 8.35
C LEU A 69 -15.12 17.95 6.86
N GLY A 70 -15.95 18.91 6.41
CA GLY A 70 -16.32 19.07 5.01
C GLY A 70 -15.11 19.35 4.11
N LEU A 71 -14.29 20.33 4.50
CA LEU A 71 -13.07 20.69 3.77
C LEU A 71 -12.06 19.52 3.71
N ARG A 72 -11.87 18.80 4.83
CA ARG A 72 -11.00 17.61 4.89
C ARG A 72 -11.49 16.47 3.99
N THR A 73 -12.81 16.31 3.87
CA THR A 73 -13.42 15.31 2.98
C THR A 73 -13.19 15.68 1.52
N VAL A 74 -13.42 16.93 1.13
CA VAL A 74 -13.18 17.42 -0.23
C VAL A 74 -11.70 17.27 -0.60
N LEU A 75 -10.79 17.71 0.28
CA LEU A 75 -9.34 17.55 0.07
C LEU A 75 -8.95 16.08 -0.09
N ARG A 76 -9.52 15.17 0.72
CA ARG A 76 -9.26 13.73 0.59
C ARG A 76 -9.76 13.17 -0.74
N GLN A 77 -10.97 13.54 -1.15
CA GLN A 77 -11.60 13.03 -2.37
C GLN A 77 -10.89 13.54 -3.63
N TRP A 78 -10.40 14.78 -3.62
CA TRP A 78 -9.73 15.38 -4.77
C TRP A 78 -8.23 15.12 -4.81
N LEU A 79 -7.53 15.30 -3.68
CA LEU A 79 -6.09 15.14 -3.64
C LEU A 79 -5.63 13.70 -3.40
N GLY A 80 -6.49 12.84 -2.84
CA GLY A 80 -6.22 11.40 -2.69
C GLY A 80 -5.87 10.74 -4.03
N PRO A 81 -6.73 10.85 -5.07
CA PRO A 81 -6.46 10.32 -6.41
C PRO A 81 -5.19 10.88 -7.07
N LEU A 82 -4.87 12.16 -6.85
CA LEU A 82 -3.64 12.77 -7.40
C LEU A 82 -2.36 12.09 -6.89
N THR A 83 -2.34 11.64 -5.64
CA THR A 83 -1.18 10.91 -5.10
C THR A 83 -0.99 9.53 -5.74
N ILE A 84 -2.04 8.94 -6.33
CA ILE A 84 -1.99 7.61 -6.95
C ILE A 84 -1.05 7.62 -8.15
N PHE A 85 -1.03 8.67 -8.98
CA PHE A 85 -0.21 8.69 -10.20
C PHE A 85 1.29 8.61 -9.93
N ARG A 86 1.79 9.31 -8.91
CA ARG A 86 3.22 9.26 -8.53
C ARG A 86 3.57 7.87 -8.00
N SER A 87 2.73 7.34 -7.13
CA SER A 87 2.95 6.03 -6.51
C SER A 87 2.79 4.89 -7.51
N ALA A 88 1.91 5.05 -8.52
CA ALA A 88 1.72 4.10 -9.61
C ALA A 88 2.98 3.98 -10.47
N ARG A 89 3.68 5.09 -10.74
CA ARG A 89 4.98 5.05 -11.45
C ARG A 89 6.03 4.27 -10.67
N LYS A 90 6.09 4.47 -9.34
CA LYS A 90 6.99 3.73 -8.45
C LYS A 90 6.65 2.23 -8.45
N LEU A 91 5.37 1.88 -8.23
CA LEU A 91 4.90 0.50 -8.26
C LEU A 91 5.13 -0.16 -9.64
N ARG A 92 4.96 0.57 -10.74
CA ARG A 92 5.24 0.07 -12.09
C ARG A 92 6.71 -0.26 -12.31
N ALA A 93 7.62 0.57 -11.78
CA ALA A 93 9.05 0.27 -11.85
C ALA A 93 9.35 -1.04 -11.09
N LEU A 94 8.78 -1.18 -9.89
CA LEU A 94 8.89 -2.41 -9.09
C LEU A 94 8.32 -3.65 -9.80
N ILE A 95 7.13 -3.54 -10.40
CA ILE A 95 6.51 -4.63 -11.17
C ILE A 95 7.40 -5.04 -12.35
N ARG A 96 7.95 -4.08 -13.10
CA ARG A 96 8.82 -4.36 -14.25
C ARG A 96 10.15 -4.99 -13.84
N GLU A 97 10.66 -4.66 -12.67
CA GLU A 97 11.88 -5.23 -12.12
C GLU A 97 11.66 -6.66 -11.63
N ILE A 98 10.63 -6.89 -10.81
CA ILE A 98 10.35 -8.20 -10.21
C ILE A 98 9.81 -9.20 -11.23
N LYS A 99 8.95 -8.72 -12.14
CA LYS A 99 8.11 -9.52 -13.05
C LYS A 99 7.34 -10.61 -12.26
N PRO A 100 6.43 -10.20 -11.35
CA PRO A 100 5.67 -11.15 -10.53
C PRO A 100 4.69 -11.96 -11.38
N ASP A 101 4.45 -13.21 -10.99
CA ASP A 101 3.44 -14.08 -11.60
C ASP A 101 2.02 -13.61 -11.21
N ILE A 102 1.88 -13.14 -9.95
CA ILE A 102 0.62 -12.64 -9.39
C ILE A 102 0.86 -11.32 -8.68
N ILE A 103 -0.01 -10.34 -8.94
CA ILE A 103 -0.11 -9.12 -8.14
C ILE A 103 -1.41 -9.16 -7.35
N HIS A 104 -1.29 -9.18 -6.02
CA HIS A 104 -2.43 -9.23 -5.12
C HIS A 104 -2.59 -7.91 -4.37
N ALA A 105 -3.51 -7.07 -4.84
CA ALA A 105 -3.93 -5.89 -4.10
C ALA A 105 -4.89 -6.30 -2.98
N LEU A 106 -4.54 -6.03 -1.73
CA LEU A 106 -5.39 -6.33 -0.57
C LEU A 106 -6.40 -5.21 -0.32
N ARG A 107 -7.52 -5.59 0.30
CA ARG A 107 -8.88 -5.00 0.33
C ARG A 107 -9.06 -3.49 0.62
N VAL A 108 -8.00 -2.70 0.80
CA VAL A 108 -8.10 -1.24 0.96
C VAL A 108 -8.24 -0.61 -0.44
N PRO A 109 -9.19 0.31 -0.66
CA PRO A 109 -9.55 0.74 -2.02
C PRO A 109 -8.38 1.40 -2.77
N TYR A 110 -7.47 2.07 -2.07
CA TYR A 110 -6.34 2.75 -2.69
C TYR A 110 -5.31 1.79 -3.28
N GLU A 111 -5.10 0.62 -2.69
CA GLU A 111 -4.16 -0.40 -3.10
C GLU A 111 -4.62 -1.03 -4.41
N GLY A 112 -5.93 -1.30 -4.52
CA GLY A 112 -6.57 -1.72 -5.77
C GLY A 112 -6.44 -0.66 -6.86
N MET A 113 -6.79 0.59 -6.56
CA MET A 113 -6.67 1.71 -7.51
C MET A 113 -5.23 1.96 -7.94
N LEU A 114 -4.28 1.92 -7.00
CA LEU A 114 -2.86 2.07 -7.23
C LEU A 114 -2.32 0.97 -8.14
N THR A 115 -2.71 -0.27 -7.88
CA THR A 115 -2.32 -1.41 -8.70
C THR A 115 -2.88 -1.27 -10.11
N ALA A 116 -4.17 -0.95 -10.25
CA ALA A 116 -4.79 -0.74 -11.55
C ALA A 116 -4.11 0.39 -12.34
N ALA A 117 -3.77 1.50 -11.69
CA ALA A 117 -3.02 2.60 -12.31
C ALA A 117 -1.59 2.20 -12.68
N ALA A 118 -0.94 1.34 -11.90
CA ALA A 118 0.42 0.88 -12.18
C ALA A 118 0.49 -0.06 -13.40
N LEU A 119 -0.59 -0.80 -13.68
CA LEU A 119 -0.68 -1.78 -14.78
C LEU A 119 -1.06 -1.18 -16.14
N ARG A 120 -1.52 0.08 -16.18
CA ARG A 120 -1.88 0.79 -17.42
C ARG A 120 -0.66 1.34 -18.16
#